data_AF-A0A0F8W5W8-F1
#
_entry.id   AF-A0A0F8W5W8-F1
#
_cell.length_a   1.000
_cell.length_b   1.000
_cell.length_c   1.000
_cell.angle_alpha   90.00
_cell.angle_beta   90.00
_cell.angle_gamma   90.00
#
_symmetry.space_group_name_H-M   'P 1'
#
loop_
_entity.id
_entity.type
_entity.pdbx_description
1 polymer ?
#
loop_
_entity_poly.entity_id
_entity_poly.type
_entity_poly.pdbx_seq_one_letter_code
_entity_poly.pdbx_strand_id
1 'polypeptide(L)'
;KSKFPMIHQEGKAKIEGGQIEFCYITSLGKVVMERKPLLGAEEIVEKTKARHARFKEEGPGTRESEESRAERKYVSAHPEKVLKEAFERMDEDTRMEFVMMLSMDSHYGISPKWAEAHAEKVPSIQGDDGKSL
;
A
#
# COMPACT_ATOMS: atom_id res chain seq x y z
N LYS A 1 7.69 -19.74 8.36
CA LYS A 1 6.96 -19.21 7.18
C LYS A 1 6.03 -18.11 7.70
N SER A 2 6.17 -16.87 7.20
CA SER A 2 5.25 -15.79 7.59
C SER A 2 3.84 -16.11 7.09
N LYS A 3 2.81 -15.89 7.90
CA LYS A 3 1.41 -16.16 7.54
C LYS A 3 0.92 -15.04 6.62
N PHE A 4 0.25 -15.38 5.52
CA PHE A 4 -0.36 -14.40 4.64
C PHE A 4 -1.37 -13.53 5.44
N PRO A 5 -1.34 -12.19 5.31
CA PRO A 5 -2.21 -11.31 6.08
C PRO A 5 -3.69 -11.55 5.73
N MET A 6 -4.56 -11.29 6.70
CA MET A 6 -6.00 -11.22 6.41
C MET A 6 -6.24 -9.99 5.53
N ILE A 7 -6.89 -10.18 4.37
CA ILE A 7 -7.25 -9.08 3.49
C ILE A 7 -8.68 -8.68 3.78
N HIS A 8 -8.86 -7.43 4.21
CA HIS A 8 -10.17 -6.81 4.16
C HIS A 8 -10.31 -6.14 2.80
N GLN A 9 -10.99 -6.81 1.86
CA GLN A 9 -11.36 -6.18 0.59
C GLN A 9 -12.40 -5.09 0.90
N GLU A 10 -11.94 -3.84 0.98
CA GLU A 10 -12.81 -2.67 1.03
C GLU A 10 -13.47 -2.48 -0.34
N GLY A 11 -14.57 -3.19 -0.57
CA GLY A 11 -15.40 -3.03 -1.76
C GLY A 11 -15.30 -4.21 -2.74
N LYS A 12 -16.43 -4.51 -3.39
CA LYS A 12 -16.51 -5.51 -4.45
C LYS A 12 -15.81 -4.96 -5.69
N ALA A 13 -14.52 -5.27 -5.85
CA ALA A 13 -13.83 -4.97 -7.11
C ALA A 13 -14.50 -5.75 -8.26
N LYS A 14 -14.67 -5.11 -9.42
CA LYS A 14 -15.20 -5.77 -10.62
C LYS A 14 -14.07 -5.99 -11.61
N ILE A 15 -13.85 -7.24 -12.02
CA ILE A 15 -12.80 -7.60 -12.97
C ILE A 15 -13.46 -7.99 -14.30
N GLU A 16 -13.08 -7.30 -15.39
CA GLU A 16 -13.63 -7.52 -16.73
C GLU A 16 -12.61 -7.15 -17.81
N GLY A 17 -12.32 -8.10 -18.71
CA GLY A 17 -11.42 -7.86 -19.86
C GLY A 17 -9.98 -7.49 -19.47
N GLY A 18 -9.43 -8.11 -18.42
CA GLY A 18 -8.08 -7.79 -17.93
C GLY A 18 -7.97 -6.42 -17.24
N GLN A 19 -9.10 -5.81 -16.90
CA GLN A 19 -9.19 -4.59 -16.12
C GLN A 19 -9.83 -4.87 -14.77
N ILE A 20 -9.48 -4.07 -13.78
CA ILE A 20 -10.07 -4.07 -12.46
C ILE A 20 -10.65 -2.68 -12.17
N GLU A 21 -11.92 -2.68 -11.79
CA GLU A 21 -12.64 -1.50 -11.32
C GLU A 21 -12.74 -1.57 -9.79
N PHE A 22 -12.36 -0.48 -9.14
CA PHE A 22 -12.36 -0.35 -7.68
C PHE A 22 -12.79 1.06 -7.28
N CYS A 23 -13.27 1.20 -6.05
CA CYS A 23 -13.68 2.49 -5.50
C CYS A 23 -12.93 2.80 -4.21
N TYR A 24 -12.72 4.08 -3.95
CA TYR A 24 -12.12 4.55 -2.70
C TYR A 24 -12.63 5.96 -2.37
N ILE A 25 -12.42 6.37 -1.12
CA ILE A 25 -12.76 7.71 -0.63
C ILE A 25 -11.45 8.47 -0.43
N THR A 26 -11.33 9.65 -1.04
CA THR A 26 -10.17 10.54 -0.87
C THR A 26 -10.14 11.14 0.53
N SER A 27 -9.04 11.80 0.94
CA SER A 27 -8.98 12.50 2.25
C SER A 27 -10.10 13.52 2.45
N LEU A 28 -10.52 14.19 1.37
CA LEU A 28 -11.62 15.16 1.39
C LEU A 28 -13.02 14.55 1.36
N GLY A 29 -13.15 13.22 1.54
CA GLY A 29 -14.45 12.55 1.57
C GLY A 29 -15.12 12.32 0.20
N LYS A 30 -14.41 12.56 -0.91
CA LYS A 30 -14.93 12.33 -2.26
C LYS A 30 -14.81 10.85 -2.63
N VAL A 31 -15.91 10.26 -3.10
CA VAL A 31 -15.89 8.91 -3.69
C VAL A 31 -15.29 8.96 -5.09
N VAL A 32 -14.30 8.11 -5.34
CA VAL A 32 -13.63 7.96 -6.64
C VAL A 32 -13.82 6.51 -7.10
N MET A 33 -14.14 6.35 -8.38
CA MET A 33 -14.15 5.06 -9.06
C MET A 33 -13.06 5.08 -10.13
N GLU A 34 -12.19 4.07 -10.11
CA GLU A 34 -11.10 3.93 -11.07
C GLU A 34 -11.16 2.57 -11.73
N ARG A 35 -10.77 2.55 -13.01
CA ARG A 35 -10.55 1.33 -13.79
C ARG A 35 -9.10 1.30 -14.23
N LYS A 36 -8.38 0.26 -13.83
CA LYS A 36 -6.96 0.07 -14.14
C LYS A 36 -6.71 -1.34 -14.66
N PRO A 37 -5.57 -1.61 -15.33
CA PRO A 37 -5.20 -2.97 -15.74
C PRO A 37 -5.15 -3.92 -14.54
N LEU A 38 -5.45 -5.20 -14.76
CA LEU A 38 -5.21 -6.22 -13.74
C LEU A 38 -3.70 -6.51 -13.69
N LEU A 39 -3.11 -6.38 -12.51
CA LEU A 39 -1.69 -6.65 -12.31
C LEU A 39 -1.41 -8.13 -12.09
N GLY A 40 -0.27 -8.58 -12.61
CA GLY A 40 0.37 -9.83 -12.22
C GLY A 40 1.09 -9.72 -10.87
N ALA A 41 1.49 -10.87 -10.33
CA ALA A 41 2.20 -10.95 -9.05
C ALA A 41 3.50 -10.12 -9.04
N GLU A 42 4.26 -10.15 -10.14
CA GLU A 42 5.53 -9.42 -10.25
C GLU A 42 5.34 -7.90 -10.21
N GLU A 43 4.32 -7.39 -10.89
CA GLU A 43 4.02 -5.95 -10.90
C GLU A 43 3.58 -5.46 -9.51
N ILE A 44 2.86 -6.30 -8.76
CA ILE A 44 2.49 -6.03 -7.36
C ILE A 44 3.74 -5.99 -6.46
N VAL A 45 4.70 -6.90 -6.66
CA VAL A 45 5.98 -6.88 -5.93
C VAL A 45 6.71 -5.57 -6.18
N GLU A 46 6.89 -5.18 -7.44
CA GLU A 46 7.62 -3.96 -7.81
C GLU A 46 6.93 -2.68 -7.30
N LYS A 47 5.59 -2.62 -7.36
CA LYS A 47 4.84 -1.52 -6.76
C LYS A 47 5.04 -1.42 -5.25
N THR A 48 5.00 -2.56 -4.56
CA THR A 48 5.18 -2.60 -3.11
C THR A 48 6.60 -2.15 -2.73
N LYS A 49 7.63 -2.56 -3.48
CA LYS A 49 9.01 -2.10 -3.29
C LYS A 49 9.14 -0.59 -3.51
N ALA A 50 8.57 -0.08 -4.60
CA ALA A 50 8.62 1.34 -4.93
C ALA A 50 7.96 2.18 -3.84
N ARG A 51 6.81 1.72 -3.34
CA ARG A 51 6.12 2.34 -2.21
C ARG A 51 6.96 2.33 -0.94
N HIS A 52 7.52 1.18 -0.56
CA HIS A 52 8.40 1.05 0.61
C HIS A 52 9.59 2.02 0.54
N ALA A 53 10.16 2.20 -0.65
CA ALA A 53 11.26 3.14 -0.87
C ALA A 53 10.84 4.60 -0.59
N ARG A 54 9.66 5.02 -1.06
CA ARG A 54 9.13 6.38 -0.77
C ARG A 54 8.98 6.64 0.72
N PHE A 55 8.37 5.70 1.46
CA PHE A 55 8.22 5.85 2.91
C PHE A 55 9.55 5.86 3.67
N LYS A 56 10.55 5.11 3.19
CA LYS A 56 11.92 5.14 3.74
C LYS A 56 12.64 6.45 3.44
N GLU A 57 12.39 7.08 2.31
CA GLU A 57 13.05 8.34 1.93
C GLU A 57 12.59 9.51 2.82
N GLU A 58 11.29 9.60 3.10
CA GLU A 58 10.69 10.77 3.77
C GLU A 58 10.94 10.84 5.28
N GLY A 59 11.11 9.72 5.98
CA GLY A 59 11.35 9.75 7.44
C GLY A 59 10.26 9.12 8.29
N PRO A 60 10.47 8.96 9.61
CA PRO A 60 9.42 8.56 10.53
C PRO A 60 8.31 9.60 10.62
N GLY A 61 7.08 9.15 10.82
CA GLY A 61 5.91 10.02 10.85
C GLY A 61 5.30 10.30 9.46
N THR A 62 5.93 9.82 8.39
CA THR A 62 5.37 9.84 7.03
C THR A 62 4.04 9.10 6.98
N ARG A 63 3.05 9.73 6.36
CA ARG A 63 1.70 9.17 6.13
C ARG A 63 1.47 8.88 4.66
N GLU A 64 0.44 8.10 4.36
CA GLU A 64 0.02 7.89 2.96
C GLU A 64 -0.42 9.21 2.32
N SER A 65 0.22 9.58 1.21
CA SER A 65 -0.33 10.53 0.24
C SER A 65 -1.59 9.98 -0.43
N GLU A 66 -2.32 10.83 -1.18
CA GLU A 66 -3.45 10.36 -1.99
C GLU A 66 -3.02 9.33 -3.04
N GLU A 67 -1.83 9.49 -3.63
CA GLU A 67 -1.29 8.54 -4.60
C GLU A 67 -1.06 7.18 -3.96
N SER A 68 -0.41 7.16 -2.80
CA SER A 68 -0.17 5.93 -2.06
C SER A 68 -1.46 5.29 -1.56
N ARG A 69 -2.46 6.08 -1.16
CA ARG A 69 -3.79 5.56 -0.82
C ARG A 69 -4.46 4.92 -2.04
N ALA A 70 -4.43 5.57 -3.21
CA ALA A 70 -4.99 5.02 -4.43
C ALA A 70 -4.27 3.74 -4.87
N GLU A 71 -2.94 3.69 -4.74
CA GLU A 71 -2.13 2.51 -5.02
C GLU A 71 -2.50 1.34 -4.08
N ARG A 72 -2.64 1.61 -2.78
CA ARG A 72 -3.11 0.62 -1.80
C ARG A 72 -4.46 0.02 -2.21
N LYS A 73 -5.43 0.87 -2.57
CA LYS A 73 -6.79 0.45 -2.96
C LYS A 73 -6.79 -0.32 -4.28
N TYR A 74 -5.93 0.08 -5.21
CA TYR A 74 -5.74 -0.64 -6.45
C TYR A 74 -5.16 -2.05 -6.19
N VAL A 75 -4.11 -2.18 -5.38
CA VAL A 75 -3.52 -3.49 -5.07
C VAL A 75 -4.50 -4.35 -4.29
N SER A 76 -5.14 -3.85 -3.25
CA SER A 76 -6.06 -4.65 -2.40
C SER A 76 -7.30 -5.16 -3.15
N ALA A 77 -7.67 -4.52 -4.26
CA ALA A 77 -8.76 -4.97 -5.12
C ALA A 77 -8.44 -6.29 -5.85
N HIS A 78 -7.16 -6.65 -6.03
CA HIS A 78 -6.77 -7.82 -6.81
C HIS A 78 -7.25 -9.14 -6.18
N PRO A 79 -7.42 -10.21 -6.99
CA PRO A 79 -7.78 -11.52 -6.46
C PRO A 79 -6.78 -12.01 -5.41
N GLU A 80 -7.28 -12.59 -4.32
CA GLU A 80 -6.45 -13.12 -3.22
C GLU A 80 -5.36 -14.08 -3.71
N LYS A 81 -5.66 -14.89 -4.75
CA LYS A 81 -4.68 -15.79 -5.36
C LYS A 81 -3.43 -15.04 -5.88
N VAL A 82 -3.63 -13.91 -6.56
CA VAL A 82 -2.53 -13.10 -7.11
C VAL A 82 -1.76 -12.42 -5.98
N LEU A 83 -2.47 -11.94 -4.95
CA LEU A 83 -1.86 -11.31 -3.78
C LEU A 83 -1.00 -12.30 -2.98
N LYS A 84 -1.45 -13.55 -2.83
CA LYS A 84 -0.66 -14.64 -2.22
C LYS A 84 0.61 -14.93 -3.02
N GLU A 85 0.49 -15.04 -4.34
CA GLU A 85 1.63 -15.28 -5.21
C GLU A 85 2.66 -14.15 -5.13
N ALA A 86 2.21 -12.90 -5.11
CA ALA A 86 3.09 -11.74 -4.90
C ALA A 86 3.80 -11.82 -3.54
N PHE A 87 3.05 -12.09 -2.45
CA PHE A 87 3.61 -12.20 -1.10
C PHE A 87 4.68 -13.28 -0.98
N GLU A 88 4.51 -14.42 -1.65
CA GLU A 88 5.50 -15.50 -1.65
C GLU A 88 6.83 -15.10 -2.31
N ARG A 89 6.81 -14.17 -3.27
CA ARG A 89 7.99 -13.66 -3.99
C ARG A 89 8.71 -12.51 -3.27
N MET A 90 8.07 -11.88 -2.29
CA MET A 90 8.63 -10.73 -1.57
C MET A 90 9.69 -11.10 -0.53
N ASP A 91 10.69 -10.24 -0.37
CA ASP A 91 11.61 -10.25 0.78
C ASP A 91 10.92 -9.77 2.07
N GLU A 92 11.63 -9.82 3.20
CA GLU A 92 11.06 -9.50 4.52
C GLU A 92 10.53 -8.05 4.59
N ASP A 93 11.32 -7.10 4.08
CA ASP A 93 10.99 -5.68 4.07
C ASP A 93 9.75 -5.39 3.21
N THR A 94 9.72 -5.95 2.01
CA THR A 94 8.59 -5.78 1.07
C THR A 94 7.34 -6.48 1.58
N ARG A 95 7.47 -7.66 2.22
CA ARG A 95 6.33 -8.35 2.85
C ARG A 95 5.72 -7.53 3.98
N MET A 96 6.55 -6.87 4.77
CA MET A 96 6.06 -6.02 5.83
C MET A 96 5.29 -4.83 5.27
N GLU A 97 5.82 -4.13 4.25
CA GLU A 97 5.07 -3.06 3.57
C GLU A 97 3.77 -3.58 2.96
N PHE A 98 3.80 -4.75 2.32
CA PHE A 98 2.60 -5.38 1.76
C PHE A 98 1.53 -5.64 2.82
N VAL A 99 1.93 -6.16 3.98
CA VAL A 99 1.02 -6.42 5.11
C VAL A 99 0.43 -5.10 5.64
N MET A 100 1.25 -4.05 5.75
CA MET A 100 0.79 -2.73 6.18
C MET A 100 -0.19 -2.13 5.17
N MET A 101 0.15 -2.19 3.88
CA MET A 101 -0.73 -1.77 2.78
C MET A 101 -2.06 -2.53 2.78
N LEU A 102 -2.11 -3.81 3.15
CA LEU A 102 -3.36 -4.57 3.17
C LEU A 102 -4.12 -4.50 4.52
N SER A 103 -3.53 -3.89 5.54
CA SER A 103 -4.15 -3.71 6.85
C SER A 103 -5.12 -2.52 6.86
N MET A 104 -6.25 -2.66 7.56
CA MET A 104 -7.21 -1.57 7.81
C MET A 104 -6.65 -0.51 8.77
N ASP A 105 -5.73 -0.92 9.65
CA ASP A 105 -5.27 -0.09 10.76
C ASP A 105 -4.01 0.72 10.41
N SER A 106 -3.33 0.38 9.31
CA SER A 106 -2.04 0.99 9.00
C SER A 106 -2.18 2.31 8.24
N HIS A 107 -1.68 3.37 8.89
CA HIS A 107 -1.43 4.68 8.30
C HIS A 107 0.07 4.96 8.11
N TYR A 108 0.92 3.96 8.37
CA TYR A 108 2.38 4.11 8.51
C TYR A 108 3.09 3.04 7.70
N GLY A 109 3.76 3.42 6.61
CA GLY A 109 4.50 2.51 5.72
C GLY A 109 5.94 2.24 6.19
N ILE A 110 6.16 1.99 7.49
CA ILE A 110 7.53 1.96 8.05
C ILE A 110 7.67 0.83 9.08
N SER A 111 8.77 0.10 9.02
CA SER A 111 9.07 -0.97 9.99
C SER A 111 9.25 -0.42 11.40
N PRO A 112 8.82 -1.15 12.45
CA PRO A 112 9.09 -0.75 13.83
C PRO A 112 10.58 -0.47 14.10
N LYS A 113 11.47 -1.29 13.54
CA LYS A 113 12.94 -1.14 13.68
C LYS A 113 13.45 0.15 13.04
N TRP A 114 12.94 0.49 11.86
CA TRP A 114 13.37 1.69 11.15
C TRP A 114 12.83 2.95 11.83
N ALA A 115 11.57 2.91 12.30
CA ALA A 115 10.96 4.00 13.07
C ALA A 115 11.74 4.28 14.36
N GLU A 116 12.15 3.22 15.09
CA GLU A 116 12.98 3.32 16.30
C GLU A 116 14.35 3.95 15.98
N ALA A 117 15.00 3.52 14.91
CA ALA A 117 16.32 4.05 14.50
C ALA A 117 16.32 5.53 14.06
N HIS A 118 15.14 6.11 13.81
CA HIS A 118 15.01 7.47 13.26
C HIS A 118 14.10 8.38 14.10
N ALA A 119 13.69 7.96 15.31
CA ALA A 119 12.70 8.61 16.17
C ALA A 119 12.99 10.08 16.52
N GLU A 120 14.23 10.54 16.36
CA GLU A 120 14.64 11.93 16.63
C GLU A 120 14.27 12.92 15.51
N LYS A 121 13.81 12.45 14.35
CA LYS A 121 13.33 13.30 13.24
C LYS A 121 11.81 13.38 13.25
N VAL A 122 11.22 14.44 13.79
CA VAL A 122 9.81 14.75 13.53
C VAL A 122 9.62 16.22 13.15
N PRO A 123 9.84 16.60 11.88
CA PRO A 123 9.47 17.92 11.38
C PRO A 123 8.18 17.81 10.55
N SER A 124 7.02 18.10 11.16
CA SER A 124 5.70 18.15 10.50
C SER A 124 5.19 16.84 9.88
N ILE A 125 3.87 16.64 9.84
CA ILE A 125 3.27 15.46 9.21
C ILE A 125 3.34 15.65 7.69
N GLN A 126 4.13 14.83 7.01
CA GLN A 126 4.29 14.83 5.56
C GLN A 126 3.75 13.52 4.95
N GLY A 127 3.25 13.61 3.72
CA GLY A 127 2.94 12.45 2.89
C GLY A 127 4.22 11.81 2.34
N ASP A 128 4.13 10.57 1.86
CA ASP A 128 5.23 9.88 1.15
C ASP A 128 5.58 10.50 -0.22
N ASP A 129 4.94 11.62 -0.57
CA ASP A 129 5.22 12.48 -1.71
C ASP A 129 5.92 13.80 -1.31
N GLY A 130 6.38 13.90 -0.05
CA GLY A 130 7.06 15.07 0.52
C GLY A 130 6.15 16.29 0.77
N LYS A 131 4.84 16.18 0.48
CA LYS A 131 3.89 17.28 0.67
C LYS A 131 3.30 17.25 2.07
N SER A 132 2.98 18.44 2.61
CA SER A 132 2.19 18.54 3.84
C SER A 132 0.79 17.99 3.61
N LEU A 133 0.29 17.23 4.58
CA LEU A 133 -1.08 16.70 4.62
C LEU A 133 -2.03 17.60 5.41
#